data_AF-A0A7H1MYN8-F1
#
_entry.id   AF-A0A7H1MYN8-F1
#
_cell.length_a   1.000
_cell.length_b   1.000
_cell.length_c   1.000
_cell.angle_alpha   90.00
_cell.angle_beta   90.00
_cell.angle_gamma   90.00
#
_symmetry.space_group_name_H-M   'P 1'
#
loop_
_entity.id
_entity.type
_entity.pdbx_description
1 polymer ?
#
loop_
_entity_poly.entity_id
_entity_poly.type
_entity_poly.pdbx_seq_one_letter_code
_entity_poly.pdbx_strand_id
1 'polypeptide(L)' 'MTTHAELAARLLREAAIIFRTINLPDVEVQQRLDTFGKLYERVAELVEQAPTDRLDPATIEEF' A
#
# COMPACT_ATOMS: atom_id res chain seq x y z
N MET A 1 4.67 -15.61 -17.40
CA MET A 1 3.90 -14.45 -17.88
C MET A 1 3.41 -13.71 -16.65
N THR A 2 3.47 -12.38 -16.65
CA THR A 2 3.02 -11.57 -15.51
C THR A 2 1.59 -11.10 -15.75
N THR A 3 0.72 -11.23 -14.76
CA THR A 3 -0.67 -10.73 -14.84
C THR A 3 -0.73 -9.23 -14.53
N HIS A 4 -1.80 -8.56 -14.93
CA HIS A 4 -2.01 -7.14 -14.57
C HIS A 4 -2.04 -6.95 -13.04
N ALA A 5 -2.61 -7.91 -12.31
CA ALA A 5 -2.64 -7.90 -10.85
C ALA A 5 -1.24 -7.97 -10.23
N GLU A 6 -0.39 -8.87 -10.73
CA GLU A 6 1.01 -8.98 -10.29
C GLU A 6 1.83 -7.72 -10.61
N LEU A 7 1.60 -7.09 -11.76
CA LEU A 7 2.25 -5.81 -12.10
C LEU A 7 1.79 -4.68 -11.15
N ALA A 8 0.48 -4.57 -10.91
CA ALA A 8 -0.07 -3.56 -10.00
C ALA A 8 0.42 -3.76 -8.57
N ALA A 9 0.42 -5.00 -8.06
CA ALA A 9 0.92 -5.34 -6.73
C ALA A 9 2.41 -4.97 -6.57
N ARG A 10 3.23 -5.23 -7.60
CA ARG A 10 4.63 -4.80 -7.62
C ARG A 10 4.79 -3.29 -7.53
N LEU A 11 4.05 -2.53 -8.35
CA LEU A 11 4.10 -1.07 -8.32
C LEU A 11 3.68 -0.50 -6.96
N LEU A 12 2.67 -1.09 -6.34
CA LEU A 12 2.20 -0.71 -5.00
C LEU A 12 3.26 -1.00 -3.92
N ARG A 13 3.95 -2.16 -3.98
CA ARG A 13 5.07 -2.47 -3.07
C ARG A 13 6.24 -1.50 -3.23
N GLU A 14 6.61 -1.14 -4.46
CA GLU A 14 7.66 -0.15 -4.71
C GLU A 14 7.29 1.22 -4.14
N ALA A 15 6.03 1.65 -4.32
CA ALA A 15 5.54 2.89 -3.72
C ALA A 15 5.60 2.85 -2.18
N ALA A 16 5.25 1.71 -1.57
CA ALA A 16 5.38 1.52 -0.12
C ALA A 16 6.82 1.69 0.38
N ILE A 17 7.79 1.13 -0.34
CA ILE A 17 9.21 1.30 -0.05
C ILE A 17 9.60 2.77 -0.16
N ILE A 18 9.20 3.46 -1.24
CA ILE A 18 9.49 4.89 -1.43
C ILE A 18 9.01 5.70 -0.22
N PHE A 19 7.75 5.52 0.22
CA PHE A 19 7.24 6.25 1.38
C PHE A 19 8.06 6.03 2.65
N ARG A 20 8.51 4.80 2.93
CA ARG A 20 9.34 4.50 4.11
C ARG A 20 10.79 4.97 3.99
N THR A 21 11.28 5.18 2.77
CA THR A 21 12.66 5.65 2.53
C THR A 21 12.79 7.18 2.54
N ILE A 22 11.67 7.89 2.38
CA ILE A 22 11.65 9.35 2.55
C ILE A 22 11.97 9.66 4.01
N ASN A 23 13.09 10.35 4.23
CA ASN A 23 13.51 10.79 5.55
C ASN A 23 13.24 12.30 5.68
N LEU A 24 12.28 12.66 6.53
CA LEU A 24 11.92 14.05 6.80
C LEU A 24 12.19 14.38 8.28
N PRO A 25 12.53 15.65 8.59
CA PRO A 25 12.80 16.06 9.97
C PRO A 25 11.53 16.13 10.84
N ASP A 26 10.35 16.16 10.22
CA ASP A 26 9.06 16.19 10.91
C ASP A 26 8.60 14.77 11.24
N VAL A 27 8.57 14.46 12.55
CA VAL A 27 8.20 13.13 13.07
C VAL A 27 6.75 12.77 12.75
N GLU A 28 5.83 13.74 12.75
CA GLU A 28 4.42 13.49 12.42
C GLU A 28 4.29 13.11 10.94
N VAL A 29 5.00 13.82 10.07
CA VAL A 29 5.05 13.49 8.65
C VAL A 29 5.71 12.13 8.43
N GLN A 30 6.79 11.81 9.15
CA GLN A 30 7.45 10.51 9.06
C GLN A 30 6.52 9.35 9.45
N GLN A 31 5.72 9.53 10.50
CA GLN A 31 4.71 8.54 10.91
C GLN A 31 3.62 8.37 9.86
N ARG A 32 3.15 9.48 9.26
CA ARG A 32 2.16 9.43 8.18
C ARG A 32 2.70 8.70 6.95
N LEU A 33 3.97 8.91 6.60
CA LEU A 33 4.63 8.20 5.50
C LEU A 33 4.77 6.70 5.78
N ASP A 34 5.10 6.32 7.03
CA ASP A 34 5.11 4.91 7.44
C ASP A 34 3.73 4.26 7.32
N THR A 35 2.67 4.96 7.75
CA THR A 35 1.28 4.52 7.58
C THR A 35 0.93 4.33 6.10
N PHE A 36 1.23 5.30 5.23
CA PHE A 36 1.03 5.13 3.79
C PHE A 36 1.82 3.96 3.23
N GLY A 37 3.06 3.76 3.67
CA GLY A 37 3.85 2.60 3.29
C GLY A 37 3.16 1.28 3.66
N LYS A 38 2.60 1.16 4.86
CA LYS A 38 1.86 -0.05 5.28
C LYS A 38 0.58 -0.24 4.47
N LEU A 39 -0.15 0.84 4.21
CA LEU A 39 -1.37 0.81 3.41
C LEU A 39 -1.11 0.29 2.00
N TYR A 40 -0.11 0.84 1.31
CA TYR A 40 0.22 0.43 -0.05
C TYR A 40 0.64 -1.05 -0.14
N GLU A 41 1.37 -1.56 0.86
CA GLU A 41 1.67 -2.99 0.96
C GLU A 41 0.41 -3.83 1.13
N ARG A 42 -0.52 -3.40 1.98
CA ARG A 42 -1.77 -4.15 2.21
C ARG A 42 -2.65 -4.19 0.96
N VAL A 43 -2.74 -3.08 0.22
CA VAL A 43 -3.47 -3.04 -1.06
C VAL A 43 -2.79 -3.91 -2.11
N ALA A 44 -1.45 -3.96 -2.13
CA ALA A 44 -0.73 -4.87 -3.02
C ALA A 44 -1.10 -6.35 -2.78
N GLU A 45 -1.23 -6.76 -1.52
CA GLU A 45 -1.69 -8.11 -1.17
C GLU A 45 -3.11 -8.38 -1.66
N LEU A 46 -4.03 -7.43 -1.44
CA LEU A 46 -5.44 -7.58 -1.83
C LEU A 46 -5.59 -7.68 -3.36
N VAL A 47 -4.89 -6.83 -4.11
CA VAL A 47 -4.92 -6.86 -5.57
C VAL A 47 -4.32 -8.16 -6.13
N GLU A 48 -3.32 -8.74 -5.47
CA GLU A 48 -2.71 -10.00 -5.91
C GLU A 48 -3.58 -11.22 -5.57
N GLN A 49 -4.19 -11.25 -4.38
CA GLN A 49 -4.90 -12.42 -3.86
C GLN A 49 -6.38 -12.44 -4.22
N ALA A 50 -7.03 -11.27 -4.20
CA ALA A 50 -8.48 -11.14 -4.30
C ALA A 50 -8.89 -9.85 -5.06
N PRO A 51 -8.44 -9.67 -6.33
CA PRO A 51 -8.57 -8.40 -7.06
C PRO A 51 -10.02 -7.94 -7.32
N THR A 52 -11.00 -8.83 -7.16
CA THR A 52 -12.41 -8.56 -7.43
C THR A 52 -13.28 -8.58 -6.17
N ASP A 53 -12.69 -8.88 -5.02
CA ASP A 53 -13.43 -8.92 -3.76
C ASP A 53 -13.85 -7.52 -3.35
N ARG A 54 -15.01 -7.44 -2.70
CA ARG A 54 -15.55 -6.17 -2.20
C ARG A 54 -14.99 -5.92 -0.81
N LEU A 55 -14.41 -4.75 -0.61
CA LEU A 55 -14.03 -4.29 0.71
C LEU A 55 -15.27 -3.83 1.48
N ASP A 56 -15.33 -4.17 2.77
CA ASP A 56 -16.28 -3.57 3.69
C ASP A 56 -15.90 -2.07 3.85
N PRO A 57 -16.86 -1.14 3.80
CA PRO A 57 -16.61 0.27 4.11
C PRO A 57 -15.83 0.48 5.41
N ALA A 58 -16.05 -0.32 6.45
CA ALA A 58 -15.30 -0.24 7.70
C ALA A 58 -13.81 -0.55 7.51
N THR A 59 -13.47 -1.50 6.64
CA THR A 59 -12.07 -1.82 6.29
C THR A 59 -11.40 -0.69 5.51
N ILE A 60 -12.16 0.12 4.77
CA ILE A 60 -11.64 1.30 4.05
C ILE A 60 -11.30 2.44 5.02
N GLU A 61 -12.07 2.59 6.12
CA GLU A 61 -11.81 3.60 7.16
C GLU A 61 -10.62 3.26 8.07
N GLU A 62 -10.20 1.99 8.10
CA GLU A 62 -9.02 1.51 8.83
C GLU A 62 -7.69 1.76 8.09
N PHE A 63 -7.75 2.24 6.85
CA PHE A 63 -6.62 2.55 5.97
C PHE A 63 -6.21 4.03 6.03
#